data_AF-A0A7Y4TG64-F1
#
_entry.id   AF-A0A7Y4TG64-F1
#
_cell.length_a   1.000
_cell.length_b   1.000
_cell.length_c   1.000
_cell.angle_alpha   90.00
_cell.angle_beta   90.00
_cell.angle_gamma   90.00
#
_symmetry.space_group_name_H-M   'P 1'
#
loop_
_entity.id
_entity.type
_entity.pdbx_description
1 polymer ?
#
loop_
_entity_poly.entity_id
_entity_poly.type
_entity_poly.pdbx_seq_one_letter_code
_entity_poly.pdbx_strand_id
1 'polypeptide(L)'
;MTAARQVLVVAPLPYLADAVVSWLAAAGHDVRLVRDFSDAKLALDLEPPDLLVTELKLGAFNGLHLALRALRHGSRTAVLVVGPPDAGLSADAGRLGARYLAEPVTQLAFQAAVEDALGPKTDARRSPRKAVPRLPATVNGLPAALVDMSYQGLRFEMAEEDAGMLRAEVTVGTPLSAVEFPVRPIWTAAGDDQGMVSCGATLAMVDPESIVAWRDLVDAAPGGTLDAN
;
A
#
# COMPACT_ATOMS: atom_id res chain seq x y z
N MET A 1 16.15 -6.70 12.34
CA MET A 1 15.85 -7.82 11.42
C MET A 1 14.62 -7.43 10.64
N THR A 2 14.77 -7.11 9.36
CA THR A 2 13.66 -6.74 8.46
C THR A 2 12.86 -8.01 8.17
N ALA A 3 11.53 -7.99 8.28
CA ALA A 3 10.71 -9.15 7.92
C ALA A 3 10.93 -9.53 6.45
N ALA A 4 10.97 -10.84 6.14
CA ALA A 4 11.06 -11.32 4.76
C ALA A 4 9.95 -10.71 3.91
N ARG A 5 10.30 -10.26 2.70
CA ARG A 5 9.40 -9.58 1.76
C ARG A 5 9.34 -10.39 0.47
N GLN A 6 8.17 -10.41 -0.15
CA GLN A 6 7.99 -11.00 -1.48
C GLN A 6 8.47 -10.00 -2.54
N VAL A 7 9.49 -10.37 -3.30
CA VAL A 7 10.12 -9.51 -4.32
C VAL A 7 10.00 -10.15 -5.69
N LEU A 8 9.42 -9.43 -6.63
CA LEU A 8 9.39 -9.80 -8.04
C LEU A 8 10.52 -9.07 -8.77
N VAL A 9 11.43 -9.81 -9.38
CA VAL A 9 12.52 -9.29 -10.21
C VAL A 9 12.21 -9.58 -11.67
N VAL A 10 12.21 -8.54 -12.50
CA VAL A 10 11.97 -8.63 -13.95
C VAL A 10 13.23 -8.18 -14.67
N ALA A 11 14.09 -9.15 -14.99
CA ALA A 11 15.42 -8.87 -15.54
C ALA A 11 15.78 -9.86 -16.66
N PRO A 12 15.61 -9.50 -17.95
CA PRO A 12 16.08 -10.31 -19.06
C PRO A 12 17.61 -10.47 -19.08
N LEU A 13 18.38 -9.47 -18.63
CA LEU A 13 19.84 -9.50 -18.69
C LEU A 13 20.41 -10.41 -17.58
N PRO A 14 21.09 -11.52 -17.93
CA PRO A 14 21.54 -12.49 -16.94
C PRO A 14 22.45 -11.90 -15.85
N TYR A 15 23.39 -11.03 -16.22
CA TYR A 15 24.33 -10.44 -15.25
C TYR A 15 23.61 -9.62 -14.17
N LEU A 16 22.56 -8.87 -14.54
CA LEU A 16 21.82 -8.03 -13.62
C LEU A 16 20.87 -8.90 -12.78
N ALA A 17 20.20 -9.86 -13.42
CA ALA A 17 19.32 -10.81 -12.74
C ALA A 17 20.08 -11.57 -11.65
N ASP A 18 21.23 -12.15 -11.97
CA ASP A 18 22.02 -12.96 -11.03
C ASP A 18 22.53 -12.10 -9.86
N ALA A 19 23.01 -10.89 -10.14
CA ALA A 19 23.49 -9.97 -9.11
C ALA A 19 22.37 -9.52 -8.16
N VAL A 20 21.25 -9.04 -8.71
CA VAL A 20 20.12 -8.51 -7.93
C VAL A 20 19.46 -9.61 -7.11
N VAL A 21 19.22 -10.79 -7.69
CA VAL A 21 18.66 -11.94 -6.97
C VAL A 21 19.59 -12.34 -5.83
N SER A 22 20.90 -12.42 -6.07
CA SER A 22 21.88 -12.73 -5.03
C SER A 22 21.85 -11.72 -3.88
N TRP A 23 21.78 -10.42 -4.18
CA TRP A 23 21.78 -9.38 -3.15
C TRP A 23 20.49 -9.37 -2.33
N LEU A 24 19.34 -9.55 -2.97
CA LEU A 24 18.04 -9.60 -2.31
C LEU A 24 17.90 -10.86 -1.43
N ALA A 25 18.33 -12.02 -1.92
CA ALA A 25 18.32 -13.26 -1.15
C ALA A 25 19.26 -13.17 0.06
N ALA A 26 20.45 -12.57 -0.09
CA ALA A 26 21.37 -12.33 1.02
C ALA A 26 20.80 -11.37 2.08
N ALA A 27 19.87 -10.49 1.69
CA ALA A 27 19.13 -9.62 2.61
C ALA A 27 17.91 -10.29 3.27
N GLY A 28 17.64 -11.57 2.96
CA GLY A 28 16.54 -12.35 3.55
C GLY A 28 15.19 -12.14 2.90
N HIS A 29 15.15 -11.62 1.66
CA HIS A 29 13.92 -11.51 0.88
C HIS A 29 13.61 -12.81 0.12
N ASP A 30 12.34 -13.06 -0.13
CA ASP A 30 11.88 -14.13 -1.01
C ASP A 30 11.77 -13.57 -2.43
N VAL A 31 12.51 -14.15 -3.37
CA VAL A 31 12.76 -13.54 -4.68
C VAL A 31 12.22 -14.45 -5.79
N ARG A 32 11.26 -13.92 -6.54
CA ARG A 32 10.77 -14.51 -7.77
C ARG A 32 11.38 -13.78 -8.97
N LEU A 33 12.19 -14.48 -9.75
CA LEU A 33 12.74 -13.96 -11.00
C LEU A 33 11.83 -14.33 -12.19
N VAL A 34 11.53 -13.34 -13.03
CA VAL A 34 10.92 -13.51 -14.35
C VAL A 34 11.77 -12.76 -15.38
N ARG A 35 11.78 -13.23 -16.63
CA ARG A 35 12.66 -12.68 -17.68
C ARG A 35 11.95 -11.85 -18.72
N ASP A 36 10.62 -11.85 -18.74
CA ASP A 36 9.84 -11.10 -19.72
C ASP A 36 8.65 -10.38 -19.09
N PHE A 37 8.10 -9.46 -19.89
CA PHE A 37 7.01 -8.59 -19.50
C PHE A 37 5.69 -9.34 -19.28
N SER A 38 5.42 -10.38 -20.06
CA SER A 38 4.15 -11.12 -20.02
C SER A 38 4.02 -11.92 -18.74
N ASP A 39 5.08 -12.62 -18.36
CA ASP A 39 5.17 -13.37 -17.11
C ASP A 39 5.13 -12.44 -15.90
N ALA A 40 5.82 -11.31 -15.97
CA ALA A 40 5.77 -10.27 -14.94
C ALA A 40 4.36 -9.71 -14.75
N LYS A 41 3.66 -9.42 -15.85
CA LYS A 41 2.28 -8.93 -15.81
C LYS A 41 1.36 -9.94 -15.13
N LEU A 42 1.46 -11.21 -15.49
CA LEU A 42 0.67 -12.29 -14.88
C LEU A 42 0.99 -12.43 -13.38
N ALA A 43 2.27 -12.38 -13.01
CA ALA A 43 2.68 -12.45 -11.61
C ALA A 43 2.09 -11.30 -10.78
N LEU A 44 2.15 -10.07 -11.28
CA LEU A 44 1.57 -8.89 -10.63
C LEU A 44 0.05 -8.97 -10.44
N ASP A 45 -0.65 -9.68 -11.34
CA ASP A 45 -2.11 -9.84 -11.27
C ASP A 45 -2.56 -10.91 -10.28
N LEU A 46 -1.76 -11.98 -10.17
CA LEU A 46 -2.07 -13.10 -9.28
C LEU A 46 -1.73 -12.76 -7.83
N GLU A 47 -0.53 -12.22 -7.60
CA GLU A 47 -0.02 -11.96 -6.26
C GLU A 47 0.89 -10.71 -6.27
N PRO A 48 0.38 -9.55 -5.83
CA PRO A 48 1.15 -8.32 -5.79
C PRO A 48 2.32 -8.44 -4.78
N PRO A 49 3.58 -8.23 -5.20
CA PRO A 49 4.74 -8.34 -4.32
C PRO A 49 4.86 -7.11 -3.40
N ASP A 50 5.66 -7.21 -2.35
CA ASP A 50 6.07 -6.05 -1.55
C ASP A 50 6.98 -5.09 -2.32
N LEU A 51 7.80 -5.64 -3.24
CA LEU A 51 8.71 -4.90 -4.11
C LEU A 51 8.72 -5.49 -5.52
N LEU A 52 8.57 -4.64 -6.52
CA LEU A 52 8.89 -4.92 -7.91
C LEU A 52 10.24 -4.28 -8.24
N VAL A 53 11.20 -5.09 -8.67
CA VAL A 53 12.42 -4.61 -9.33
C VAL A 53 12.32 -4.95 -10.81
N THR A 54 12.40 -3.97 -11.70
CA THR A 54 12.27 -4.22 -13.14
C THR A 54 13.34 -3.47 -13.92
N GLU A 55 13.91 -4.12 -14.93
CA GLU A 55 14.65 -3.40 -15.98
C GLU A 55 13.68 -2.49 -16.74
N LEU A 56 14.17 -1.33 -17.19
CA LEU A 56 13.43 -0.39 -18.01
C LEU A 56 13.13 -1.00 -19.37
N LYS A 57 14.10 -1.71 -19.96
CA LYS A 57 13.98 -2.29 -21.31
C LYS A 57 13.74 -3.79 -21.24
N LEU A 58 12.50 -4.19 -21.50
CA LEU A 58 12.05 -5.60 -21.49
C LEU A 58 11.74 -6.07 -22.91
N GLY A 59 12.74 -5.98 -23.79
CA GLY A 59 12.58 -6.26 -25.22
C GLY A 59 11.71 -5.19 -25.91
N ALA A 60 10.53 -5.59 -26.40
CA ALA A 60 9.57 -4.70 -27.06
C ALA A 60 8.76 -3.84 -26.06
N PHE A 61 8.87 -4.12 -24.76
CA PHE A 61 8.10 -3.46 -23.70
C PHE A 61 8.99 -2.64 -22.77
N ASN A 62 8.34 -1.75 -22.00
CA ASN A 62 9.00 -0.88 -21.03
C ASN A 62 8.58 -1.27 -19.60
N GLY A 63 9.55 -1.40 -18.69
CA GLY A 63 9.34 -1.67 -17.27
C GLY A 63 8.47 -0.62 -16.56
N LEU A 64 8.39 0.62 -17.06
CA LEU A 64 7.46 1.64 -16.56
C LEU A 64 5.99 1.22 -16.72
N HIS A 65 5.65 0.41 -17.72
CA HIS A 65 4.30 -0.14 -17.84
C HIS A 65 4.01 -1.18 -16.75
N LEU A 66 5.02 -1.93 -16.28
CA LEU A 66 4.88 -2.79 -15.10
C LEU A 66 4.79 -1.95 -13.83
N ALA A 67 5.55 -0.85 -13.73
CA ALA A 67 5.45 0.09 -12.61
C ALA A 67 4.04 0.67 -12.49
N LEU A 68 3.46 1.17 -13.59
CA LEU A 68 2.07 1.63 -13.63
C LEU A 68 1.08 0.55 -13.17
N ARG A 69 1.32 -0.70 -13.58
CA ARG A 69 0.48 -1.84 -13.17
C ARG A 69 0.60 -2.14 -11.68
N ALA A 70 1.83 -2.22 -11.18
CA ALA A 70 2.13 -2.50 -9.78
C ALA A 70 1.65 -1.38 -8.85
N LEU A 71 1.56 -0.15 -9.35
CA LEU A 71 1.10 1.04 -8.62
C LEU A 71 -0.38 1.36 -8.83
N ARG A 72 -1.15 0.44 -9.44
CA ARG A 72 -2.62 0.59 -9.54
C ARG A 72 -3.24 0.73 -8.15
N HIS A 73 -4.32 1.49 -8.07
CA HIS A 73 -4.98 1.90 -6.82
C HIS A 73 -5.16 0.75 -5.81
N GLY A 74 -4.55 0.88 -4.63
CA GLY A 74 -4.63 -0.06 -3.51
C GLY A 74 -3.45 -1.01 -3.36
N SER A 75 -2.54 -1.09 -4.33
CA SER A 75 -1.32 -1.90 -4.21
C SER A 75 -0.33 -1.31 -3.22
N ARG A 76 0.33 -2.18 -2.44
CA ARG A 76 1.41 -1.83 -1.50
C ARG A 76 2.80 -2.06 -2.09
N THR A 77 2.88 -2.43 -3.37
CA THR A 77 4.13 -2.73 -4.06
C THR A 77 4.99 -1.48 -4.19
N ALA A 78 6.15 -1.49 -3.54
CA ALA A 78 7.22 -0.57 -3.87
C ALA A 78 7.77 -0.90 -5.27
N VAL A 79 8.22 0.09 -6.03
CA VAL A 79 8.75 -0.15 -7.38
C VAL A 79 10.12 0.48 -7.53
N LEU A 80 11.08 -0.32 -8.00
CA LEU A 80 12.41 0.10 -8.41
C LEU A 80 12.62 -0.25 -9.88
N VAL A 81 12.86 0.76 -10.71
CA VAL A 81 13.17 0.61 -12.13
C VAL A 81 14.67 0.80 -12.34
N VAL A 82 15.30 -0.14 -13.03
CA VAL A 82 16.73 -0.09 -13.38
C VAL A 82 16.88 0.23 -14.86
N GLY A 83 17.70 1.20 -15.23
CA GLY A 83 17.88 1.54 -16.65
C GLY A 83 19.04 2.50 -16.91
N PRO A 84 19.21 2.97 -18.16
CA PRO A 84 20.30 3.87 -18.50
C PRO A 84 20.21 5.20 -17.73
N PRO A 85 21.34 5.90 -17.53
CA PRO A 85 21.34 7.22 -16.92
C PRO A 85 20.59 8.22 -17.81
N ASP A 86 19.37 8.58 -17.39
CA ASP A 86 18.51 9.54 -18.09
C ASP A 86 17.64 10.28 -17.07
N ALA A 87 17.79 11.60 -17.02
CA ALA A 87 17.07 12.44 -16.06
C ALA A 87 15.57 12.52 -16.35
N GLY A 88 15.17 12.43 -17.62
CA GLY A 88 13.77 12.40 -18.03
C GLY A 88 13.09 11.13 -17.54
N LEU A 89 13.69 9.96 -17.82
CA LEU A 89 13.19 8.66 -17.37
C LEU A 89 13.13 8.54 -15.85
N SER A 90 14.13 9.08 -15.15
CA SER A 90 14.11 9.14 -13.68
C SER A 90 12.97 10.01 -13.16
N ALA A 91 12.72 11.17 -13.78
CA ALA A 91 11.61 12.04 -13.42
C ALA A 91 10.25 11.39 -13.73
N ASP A 92 10.15 10.66 -14.85
CA ASP A 92 8.95 9.94 -15.25
C ASP A 92 8.61 8.84 -14.25
N ALA A 93 9.60 8.02 -13.86
CA ALA A 93 9.46 7.01 -12.82
C ALA A 93 9.00 7.66 -11.49
N GLY A 94 9.62 8.78 -11.10
CA GLY A 94 9.26 9.53 -9.90
C GLY A 94 7.82 10.02 -9.91
N ARG A 95 7.31 10.54 -11.05
CA ARG A 95 5.91 10.98 -11.18
C ARG A 95 4.90 9.83 -11.05
N LEU A 96 5.32 8.61 -11.36
CA LEU A 96 4.51 7.42 -11.15
C LEU A 96 4.52 6.92 -9.70
N GLY A 97 5.47 7.38 -8.88
CA GLY A 97 5.73 6.86 -7.54
C GLY A 97 6.76 5.73 -7.50
N ALA A 98 7.44 5.46 -8.60
CA ALA A 98 8.54 4.50 -8.68
C ALA A 98 9.90 5.16 -8.38
N ARG A 99 10.84 4.39 -7.84
CA ARG A 99 12.26 4.76 -7.78
C ARG A 99 12.98 4.34 -9.05
N TYR A 100 13.98 5.12 -9.44
CA TYR A 100 14.82 4.84 -10.60
C TYR A 100 16.28 4.69 -10.16
N LEU A 101 16.93 3.63 -10.62
CA LEU A 101 18.34 3.38 -10.39
C LEU A 101 19.05 3.29 -11.74
N ALA A 102 19.96 4.23 -11.97
CA ALA A 102 20.74 4.27 -13.19
C ALA A 102 21.81 3.17 -13.19
N GLU A 103 22.01 2.56 -14.36
CA GLU A 103 23.16 1.71 -14.65
C GLU A 103 24.45 2.53 -14.77
N PRO A 104 25.61 1.98 -14.37
CA PRO A 104 25.83 0.61 -13.87
C PRO A 104 25.38 0.43 -12.42
N VAL A 105 24.69 -0.68 -12.16
CA VAL A 105 24.19 -1.01 -10.82
C VAL A 105 25.32 -1.56 -9.95
N THR A 106 25.53 -0.95 -8.78
CA THR A 106 26.40 -1.47 -7.72
C THR A 106 25.56 -2.03 -6.58
N GLN A 107 26.09 -2.98 -5.82
CA GLN A 107 25.38 -3.55 -4.67
C GLN A 107 24.96 -2.48 -3.66
N LEU A 108 25.85 -1.54 -3.34
CA LEU A 108 25.58 -0.47 -2.38
C LEU A 108 24.46 0.46 -2.87
N ALA A 109 24.51 0.90 -4.14
CA ALA A 109 23.48 1.76 -4.69
C ALA A 109 22.13 1.03 -4.82
N PHE A 110 22.17 -0.26 -5.18
CA PHE A 110 20.97 -1.10 -5.23
C PHE A 110 20.33 -1.26 -3.85
N GLN A 111 21.11 -1.61 -2.83
CA GLN A 111 20.62 -1.76 -1.47
C GLN A 111 20.02 -0.46 -0.94
N ALA A 112 20.70 0.68 -1.14
CA ALA A 112 20.16 1.98 -0.76
C ALA A 112 18.85 2.31 -1.48
N ALA A 113 18.74 2.01 -2.77
CA ALA A 113 17.52 2.22 -3.55
C ALA A 113 16.38 1.30 -3.12
N VAL A 114 16.69 0.04 -2.77
CA VAL A 114 15.72 -0.92 -2.22
C VAL A 114 15.25 -0.47 -0.84
N GLU A 115 16.15 -0.06 0.04
CA GLU A 115 15.82 0.46 1.37
C GLU A 115 14.99 1.74 1.30
N ASP A 116 15.30 2.66 0.38
CA ASP A 116 14.50 3.86 0.15
C ASP A 116 13.10 3.52 -0.42
N ALA A 117 13.03 2.61 -1.39
CA ALA A 117 11.76 2.15 -1.95
C ALA A 117 10.90 1.40 -0.91
N LEU A 118 11.55 0.59 -0.05
CA LEU A 118 10.94 -0.18 1.03
C LEU A 118 10.89 0.57 2.36
N GLY A 119 11.24 1.88 2.37
CA GLY A 119 11.54 2.72 3.54
C GLY A 119 10.64 2.46 4.74
N PRO A 120 11.11 2.77 5.97
CA PRO A 120 10.50 2.30 7.22
C PRO A 120 8.98 2.38 7.08
N LYS A 121 8.29 1.26 7.35
CA LYS A 121 6.83 1.25 7.52
C LYS A 121 6.51 2.09 8.77
N THR A 122 6.85 3.38 8.79
CA THR A 122 6.04 4.32 9.51
C THR A 122 4.70 4.26 8.80
N ASP A 123 3.65 4.09 9.59
CA ASP A 123 2.26 4.25 9.20
C ASP A 123 1.97 5.71 8.81
N ALA A 124 2.85 6.35 8.04
CA ALA A 124 2.64 7.63 7.40
C ALA A 124 1.56 7.42 6.34
N ARG A 125 0.32 7.71 6.76
CA ARG A 125 -0.97 7.73 6.04
C ARG A 125 -0.84 7.64 4.51
N ARG A 126 -1.02 6.43 3.99
CA ARG A 126 -0.79 6.03 2.58
C ARG A 126 -1.94 6.33 1.61
N SER A 127 -2.94 7.10 2.02
CA SER A 127 -4.04 7.57 1.18
C SER A 127 -4.57 8.88 1.75
N PRO A 128 -4.89 9.89 0.91
CA PRO A 128 -5.56 11.10 1.37
C PRO A 128 -6.82 10.70 2.14
N ARG A 129 -6.91 11.11 3.41
CA ARG A 129 -8.10 10.85 4.22
C ARG A 129 -9.18 11.83 3.79
N LYS A 130 -10.35 11.32 3.44
CA LYS A 130 -11.53 12.15 3.24
C LYS A 130 -12.13 12.41 4.62
N ALA A 131 -12.07 13.66 5.08
CA ALA A 131 -12.82 14.04 6.27
C ALA A 131 -14.30 13.92 5.96
N VAL A 132 -15.02 13.20 6.80
CA VAL A 132 -16.46 13.05 6.70
C VAL A 132 -17.11 13.84 7.83
N PRO A 133 -18.28 14.47 7.60
CA PRO A 133 -18.99 15.21 8.64
C PRO A 133 -19.60 14.24 9.65
N ARG A 134 -18.77 13.74 10.58
CA ARG A 134 -19.10 12.80 11.68
C ARG A 134 -20.23 11.84 11.30
N LEU A 135 -19.97 10.98 10.33
CA LEU A 135 -20.98 10.09 9.78
C LEU A 135 -21.40 9.06 10.83
N PRO A 136 -22.70 8.90 11.13
CA PRO A 136 -23.16 7.87 12.05
C PRO A 136 -22.71 6.48 11.62
N ALA A 137 -22.24 5.69 12.59
CA ALA A 137 -21.76 4.35 12.39
C ALA A 137 -22.01 3.48 13.62
N THR A 138 -21.75 2.19 13.47
CA THR A 138 -21.72 1.23 14.58
C THR A 138 -20.39 0.49 14.60
N VAL A 139 -19.89 0.16 15.78
CA VAL A 139 -18.72 -0.70 15.99
C VAL A 139 -19.18 -1.87 16.85
N ASN A 140 -19.19 -3.08 16.29
CA ASN A 140 -19.84 -4.25 16.91
C ASN A 140 -21.27 -3.96 17.41
N GLY A 141 -22.02 -3.15 16.65
CA GLY A 141 -23.38 -2.72 16.99
C GLY A 141 -23.48 -1.53 17.95
N LEU A 142 -22.39 -1.06 18.56
CA LEU A 142 -22.41 0.09 19.46
C LEU A 142 -22.25 1.41 18.71
N PRO A 143 -22.89 2.51 19.18
CA PRO A 143 -22.84 3.80 18.51
C PRO A 143 -21.40 4.32 18.35
N ALA A 144 -21.08 4.74 17.13
CA ALA A 144 -19.83 5.40 16.78
C ALA A 144 -20.07 6.48 15.71
N ALA A 145 -19.06 7.30 15.47
CA ALA A 145 -19.06 8.25 14.36
C ALA A 145 -17.78 8.06 13.54
N LEU A 146 -17.89 7.84 12.23
CA LEU A 146 -16.73 7.95 11.34
C LEU A 146 -16.36 9.42 11.23
N VAL A 147 -15.08 9.72 11.43
CA VAL A 147 -14.55 11.10 11.36
C VAL A 147 -13.73 11.30 10.09
N ASP A 148 -13.08 10.25 9.59
CA ASP A 148 -12.49 10.25 8.26
C ASP A 148 -12.34 8.82 7.71
N MET A 149 -12.16 8.75 6.40
CA MET A 149 -12.09 7.50 5.67
C MET A 149 -11.03 7.56 4.57
N SER A 150 -10.52 6.39 4.18
CA SER A 150 -9.63 6.20 3.04
C SER A 150 -9.84 4.80 2.49
N TYR A 151 -9.33 4.50 1.29
CA TYR A 151 -9.42 3.15 0.74
C TYR A 151 -8.71 2.07 1.57
N GLN A 152 -7.84 2.44 2.51
CA GLN A 152 -7.07 1.48 3.32
C GLN A 152 -7.57 1.35 4.76
N GLY A 153 -8.50 2.21 5.17
CA GLY A 153 -8.94 2.27 6.55
C GLY A 153 -9.68 3.53 6.88
N LEU A 154 -10.04 3.65 8.15
CA LEU A 154 -10.95 4.67 8.65
C LEU A 154 -10.48 5.16 10.01
N ARG A 155 -11.05 6.28 10.43
CA ARG A 155 -10.99 6.72 11.82
C ARG A 155 -12.41 6.91 12.31
N PHE A 156 -12.69 6.40 13.49
CA PHE A 156 -13.97 6.56 14.16
C PHE A 156 -13.79 7.02 15.59
N GLU A 157 -14.85 7.57 16.15
CA GLU A 157 -14.96 7.95 17.55
C GLU A 157 -16.13 7.23 18.19
N MET A 158 -15.94 6.78 19.43
CA MET A 158 -16.97 6.12 20.23
C MET A 158 -16.80 6.48 21.71
N ALA A 159 -17.76 6.09 22.55
CA ALA A 159 -17.67 6.34 23.99
C ALA A 159 -16.49 5.58 24.62
N GLU A 160 -15.77 6.22 25.54
CA GLU A 160 -14.60 5.65 26.20
C GLU A 160 -14.93 4.37 26.98
N GLU A 161 -16.12 4.28 27.56
CA GLU A 161 -16.62 3.09 28.27
C GLU A 161 -16.71 1.84 27.38
N ASP A 162 -16.94 2.04 26.08
CA ASP A 162 -17.06 0.97 25.09
C ASP A 162 -15.73 0.61 24.44
N ALA A 163 -14.67 1.42 24.61
CA ALA A 163 -13.39 1.23 23.93
C ALA A 163 -12.66 -0.08 24.30
N GLY A 164 -13.08 -0.79 25.34
CA GLY A 164 -12.50 -2.05 25.80
C GLY A 164 -12.49 -3.17 24.75
N MET A 165 -13.36 -3.12 23.74
CA MET A 165 -13.44 -4.10 22.65
C MET A 165 -12.42 -3.86 21.52
N LEU A 166 -11.77 -2.69 21.48
CA LEU A 166 -10.83 -2.31 20.41
C LEU A 166 -9.46 -3.02 20.50
N ARG A 167 -9.39 -4.13 21.24
CA ARG A 167 -8.19 -4.98 21.39
C ARG A 167 -8.07 -6.07 20.32
N ALA A 168 -9.14 -6.31 19.57
CA ALA A 168 -9.22 -7.31 18.52
C ALA A 168 -9.89 -6.71 17.27
N GLU A 169 -10.03 -7.52 16.22
CA GLU A 169 -10.82 -7.16 15.05
C GLU A 169 -12.26 -6.84 15.46
N VAL A 170 -12.82 -5.78 14.88
CA VAL A 170 -14.18 -5.31 15.13
C VAL A 170 -14.89 -5.07 13.80
N THR A 171 -16.20 -5.12 13.81
CA THR A 171 -17.03 -4.90 12.62
C THR A 171 -17.62 -3.50 12.65
N VAL A 172 -17.46 -2.76 11.54
CA VAL A 172 -17.97 -1.39 11.40
C VAL A 172 -19.16 -1.35 10.44
N GLY A 173 -20.30 -0.88 10.90
CA GLY A 173 -21.50 -0.62 10.10
C GLY A 173 -21.74 0.87 9.89
N THR A 174 -22.42 1.25 8.81
CA THR A 174 -22.86 2.63 8.56
C THR A 174 -24.16 2.66 7.77
N PRO A 175 -25.06 3.65 7.96
CA PRO A 175 -26.30 3.76 7.20
C PRO A 175 -26.11 3.92 5.68
N LEU A 176 -24.90 4.26 5.22
CA LEU A 176 -24.59 4.42 3.80
C LEU A 176 -24.27 3.09 3.09
N SER A 177 -24.16 1.98 3.82
CA SER A 177 -23.84 0.66 3.28
C SER A 177 -24.69 -0.41 3.97
N ALA A 178 -25.20 -1.37 3.19
CA ALA A 178 -25.84 -2.56 3.76
C ALA A 178 -24.82 -3.61 4.24
N VAL A 179 -23.55 -3.47 3.84
CA VAL A 179 -22.44 -4.34 4.23
C VAL A 179 -21.72 -3.73 5.42
N GLU A 180 -21.40 -4.57 6.41
CA GLU A 180 -20.51 -4.22 7.51
C GLU A 180 -19.07 -4.63 7.20
N PHE A 181 -18.11 -3.85 7.65
CA PHE A 181 -16.70 -3.99 7.28
C PHE A 181 -15.87 -4.44 8.47
N PRO A 182 -15.20 -5.60 8.42
CA PRO A 182 -14.27 -5.99 9.45
C PRO A 182 -13.02 -5.09 9.37
N VAL A 183 -12.64 -4.54 10.51
CA VAL A 183 -11.49 -3.67 10.65
C VAL A 183 -10.63 -4.09 11.84
N ARG A 184 -9.32 -3.95 11.66
CA ARG A 184 -8.35 -4.12 12.74
C ARG A 184 -7.96 -2.76 13.31
N PRO A 185 -8.21 -2.51 14.60
CA PRO A 185 -7.69 -1.34 15.30
C PRO A 185 -6.15 -1.28 15.19
N ILE A 186 -5.62 -0.10 14.90
CA ILE A 186 -4.17 0.16 14.80
C ILE A 186 -3.71 0.99 15.99
N TRP A 187 -4.49 2.00 16.36
CA TRP A 187 -4.22 2.85 17.51
C TRP A 187 -5.53 3.37 18.12
N THR A 188 -5.46 3.72 19.39
CA THR A 188 -6.52 4.41 20.13
C THR A 188 -5.91 5.63 20.83
N ALA A 189 -6.62 6.73 20.82
CA ALA A 189 -6.25 7.97 21.50
C ALA A 189 -7.49 8.60 22.14
N ALA A 190 -7.29 9.55 23.06
CA ALA A 190 -8.39 10.39 23.52
C ALA A 190 -9.00 11.13 22.31
N GLY A 191 -10.33 11.14 22.22
CA GLY A 191 -11.07 11.85 21.19
C GLY A 191 -11.09 13.37 21.42
N ASP A 192 -11.67 14.09 20.47
CA ASP A 192 -11.75 15.54 20.53
C ASP A 192 -12.72 16.03 21.64
N ASP A 193 -13.71 15.22 21.99
CA ASP A 193 -14.69 15.48 23.05
C ASP A 193 -14.37 14.69 24.34
N GLN A 194 -14.70 15.25 25.50
CA GLN A 194 -14.54 14.55 26.79
C GLN A 194 -15.38 13.26 26.82
N GLY A 195 -14.75 12.14 27.22
CA GLY A 195 -15.40 10.83 27.28
C GLY A 195 -15.49 10.10 25.94
N MET A 196 -14.86 10.62 24.88
CA MET A 196 -14.74 9.96 23.58
C MET A 196 -13.34 9.37 23.39
N VAL A 197 -13.27 8.25 22.69
CA VAL A 197 -12.03 7.63 22.21
C VAL A 197 -12.02 7.69 20.69
N SER A 198 -10.91 8.15 20.13
CA SER A 198 -10.63 8.09 18.70
C SER A 198 -9.83 6.84 18.38
N CYS A 199 -10.26 6.09 17.38
CA CYS A 199 -9.59 4.87 16.94
C CYS A 199 -9.30 4.94 15.43
N GLY A 200 -8.03 4.74 15.06
CA GLY A 200 -7.65 4.48 13.69
C GLY A 200 -7.62 2.98 13.43
N ALA A 201 -8.31 2.55 12.37
CA ALA A 201 -8.40 1.15 12.01
C ALA A 201 -8.11 0.92 10.52
N THR A 202 -7.60 -0.26 10.18
CA THR A 202 -7.40 -0.71 8.79
C THR A 202 -8.40 -1.80 8.45
N LEU A 203 -8.80 -1.89 7.19
CA LEU A 203 -9.68 -2.97 6.74
C LEU A 203 -9.00 -4.33 6.86
N ALA A 204 -9.73 -5.31 7.36
CA ALA A 204 -9.29 -6.70 7.50
C ALA A 204 -9.84 -7.62 6.39
N MET A 205 -10.18 -7.06 5.23
CA MET A 205 -11.00 -7.74 4.21
C MET A 205 -10.18 -8.63 3.27
N VAL A 206 -10.75 -9.77 2.89
CA VAL A 206 -10.11 -10.81 2.05
C VAL A 206 -10.90 -11.13 0.78
N ASP A 207 -12.19 -10.80 0.70
CA ASP A 207 -12.98 -11.03 -0.51
C ASP A 207 -13.05 -9.77 -1.42
N PRO A 208 -13.07 -9.93 -2.75
CA PRO A 208 -13.09 -8.81 -3.70
C PRO A 208 -14.36 -7.94 -3.62
N GLU A 209 -15.51 -8.51 -3.24
CA GLU A 209 -16.79 -7.80 -3.21
C GLU A 209 -16.82 -6.76 -2.10
N SER A 210 -16.36 -7.13 -0.90
CA SER A 210 -16.23 -6.21 0.22
C SER A 210 -15.26 -5.06 -0.10
N ILE A 211 -14.17 -5.34 -0.84
CA ILE A 211 -13.21 -4.30 -1.27
C ILE A 211 -13.88 -3.27 -2.19
N VAL A 212 -14.73 -3.72 -3.11
CA VAL A 212 -15.49 -2.83 -4.00
C VAL A 212 -16.51 -2.03 -3.20
N ALA A 213 -17.31 -2.69 -2.37
CA ALA A 213 -18.31 -2.03 -1.53
C ALA A 213 -17.71 -0.94 -0.62
N TRP A 214 -16.53 -1.19 -0.05
CA TRP A 214 -15.81 -0.19 0.74
C TRP A 214 -15.40 1.01 -0.10
N ARG A 215 -14.88 0.78 -1.30
CA ARG A 215 -14.45 1.87 -2.19
C ARG A 215 -15.63 2.74 -2.60
N ASP A 216 -16.74 2.11 -3.01
CA ASP A 216 -17.97 2.80 -3.37
C ASP A 216 -18.49 3.65 -2.20
N LEU A 217 -18.41 3.13 -0.97
CA LEU A 217 -18.75 3.89 0.23
C LEU A 217 -17.82 5.10 0.44
N VAL A 218 -16.50 4.94 0.33
CA VAL A 218 -15.53 6.05 0.48
C VAL A 218 -15.79 7.14 -0.58
N ASP A 219 -16.08 6.74 -1.81
CA ASP A 219 -16.37 7.64 -2.92
C ASP A 219 -17.70 8.38 -2.70
N ALA A 220 -18.74 7.67 -2.26
CA ALA A 220 -20.08 8.22 -2.00
C ALA A 220 -20.20 9.04 -0.71
N ALA A 221 -19.33 8.80 0.29
CA ALA A 221 -19.41 9.48 1.58
C ALA A 221 -19.34 11.01 1.41
N PRO A 222 -20.12 11.81 2.14
CA PRO A 222 -19.98 13.27 2.10
C PRO A 222 -18.62 13.67 2.71
N GLY A 223 -17.90 14.62 2.12
CA GLY A 223 -16.61 15.04 2.68
C GLY A 223 -15.62 15.65 1.69
N GLY A 224 -14.53 16.22 2.22
CA GLY A 224 -13.41 16.77 1.46
C GLY A 224 -12.09 16.10 1.83
N THR A 225 -11.11 16.13 0.94
CA THR A 225 -9.76 15.61 1.21
C THR A 225 -9.10 16.42 2.33
N LEU A 226 -8.63 15.74 3.37
CA LEU A 226 -7.76 16.32 4.38
C LEU A 226 -6.37 16.50 3.78
N ASP A 227 -5.89 17.74 3.75
CA ASP A 227 -4.51 18.03 3.39
C ASP A 227 -3.57 17.34 4.38
N ALA A 228 -2.55 16.68 3.86
CA ALA A 228 -1.51 16.06 4.67
C ALA A 228 -0.62 17.17 5.26
N ASN A 229 -0.91 17.58 6.50
CA ASN A 229 0.06 18.28 7.33
C ASN A 229 1.16 17.31 7.80
#